data_AF-A0A9D5ZWP0-F1
#
_entry.id   AF-A0A9D5ZWP0-F1
#
_cell.length_a   1.000
_cell.length_b   1.000
_cell.length_c   1.000
_cell.angle_alpha   90.00
_cell.angle_beta   90.00
_cell.angle_gamma   90.00
#
_symmetry.space_group_name_H-M   'P 1'
#
loop_
_entity.id
_entity.type
_entity.pdbx_description
1 polymer ?
#
loop_
_entity_poly.entity_id
_entity_poly.type
_entity_poly.pdbx_seq_one_letter_code
_entity_poly.pdbx_strand_id
1 'polypeptide(L)'
;MNIYNFSSVRDLPPHCTVLIYGAGGRGGKMLSLLTNKRPDIEILGFVDSYKEGFFNEYTVYSLSQLKQTALFSQDVKIIIASHHAPEICHTVLSSTSFDVYMPDLFLVHETRDFSLKESDFEWFSSGLADISPIFHRDRDKRFLELLPDFFFTRDGYENSMNEIIDFHLKFDELYFDYINKQTIKVAIDGGMEIGNTTLRFLHHFPGVQVHGFEPYSLSFRTSPY
;
A
#
# COMPACT_ATOMS: atom_id res chain seq x y z
N MET A 1 17.01 15.49 -7.48
CA MET A 1 15.78 14.67 -7.35
C MET A 1 14.68 15.57 -6.83
N ASN A 2 13.62 15.75 -7.63
CA ASN A 2 12.37 16.29 -7.14
C ASN A 2 11.41 15.14 -6.85
N ILE A 3 10.53 15.30 -5.86
CA ILE A 3 9.49 14.33 -5.52
C ILE A 3 8.13 14.97 -5.80
N TYR A 4 7.32 14.29 -6.61
CA TYR A 4 5.98 14.72 -6.99
C TYR A 4 4.96 13.67 -6.54
N ASN A 5 3.92 14.11 -5.84
CA ASN A 5 2.75 13.27 -5.61
C ASN A 5 1.77 13.45 -6.75
N PHE A 6 1.10 12.37 -7.16
CA PHE A 6 0.06 12.45 -8.19
C PHE A 6 -1.10 11.52 -7.90
N SER A 7 -2.32 12.00 -8.14
CA SER A 7 -3.56 11.25 -7.88
C SER A 7 -4.20 10.74 -9.17
N SER A 8 -3.68 11.12 -10.34
CA SER A 8 -4.08 10.58 -11.64
C SER A 8 -2.88 10.42 -12.56
N VAL A 9 -2.83 9.35 -13.36
CA VAL A 9 -1.81 9.20 -14.42
C VAL A 9 -1.83 10.33 -15.45
N ARG A 10 -2.88 11.17 -15.48
CA ARG A 10 -2.94 12.39 -16.29
C ARG A 10 -2.03 13.51 -15.79
N ASP A 11 -1.65 13.48 -14.52
CA ASP A 11 -0.78 14.48 -13.90
C ASP A 11 0.69 14.28 -14.30
N LEU A 12 1.02 13.11 -14.87
CA LEU A 12 2.34 12.83 -15.42
C LEU A 12 2.61 13.68 -16.67
N PRO A 13 3.84 14.20 -16.86
CA PRO A 13 4.19 14.97 -18.05
C PRO A 13 3.86 14.23 -19.37
N PRO A 14 3.44 14.93 -20.43
CA PRO A 14 3.19 14.32 -21.73
C PRO A 14 4.48 13.80 -22.34
N HIS A 15 4.40 12.69 -23.10
CA HIS A 15 5.52 12.14 -23.88
C HIS A 15 6.79 11.87 -23.05
N CYS A 16 6.63 11.55 -21.76
CA CYS A 16 7.77 11.27 -20.91
C CYS A 16 8.16 9.78 -20.93
N THR A 17 9.41 9.52 -20.57
CA THR A 17 9.96 8.18 -20.42
C THR A 17 10.05 7.83 -18.94
N VAL A 18 9.57 6.65 -18.56
CA VAL A 18 9.44 6.23 -17.15
C VAL A 18 10.04 4.86 -16.87
N LEU A 19 10.49 4.70 -15.63
CA LEU A 19 10.75 3.43 -14.96
C LEU A 19 9.72 3.24 -13.85
N ILE A 20 9.24 2.01 -13.65
CA ILE A 20 8.30 1.67 -12.56
C ILE A 20 9.07 0.96 -11.44
N TYR A 21 9.18 1.59 -10.27
CA TYR A 21 9.79 0.96 -9.11
C TYR A 21 8.80 0.00 -8.43
N GLY A 22 9.13 -1.29 -8.44
CA GLY A 22 8.39 -2.40 -7.85
C GLY A 22 7.83 -3.36 -8.89
N ALA A 23 8.54 -4.46 -9.17
CA ALA A 23 8.13 -5.51 -10.10
C ALA A 23 7.18 -6.53 -9.43
N GLY A 24 6.08 -6.03 -8.89
CA GLY A 24 5.05 -6.80 -8.17
C GLY A 24 3.64 -6.47 -8.61
N GLY A 25 2.63 -6.84 -7.79
CA GLY A 25 1.23 -6.62 -8.13
C GLY A 25 0.89 -5.14 -8.40
N ARG A 26 1.40 -4.22 -7.57
CA ARG A 26 1.23 -2.77 -7.76
C ARG A 26 1.92 -2.27 -9.04
N GLY A 27 3.14 -2.71 -9.32
CA GLY A 27 3.83 -2.36 -10.57
C GLY A 27 3.12 -2.86 -11.82
N GLY A 28 2.59 -4.09 -11.80
CA GLY A 28 1.81 -4.64 -12.90
C GLY A 28 0.52 -3.84 -13.15
N LYS A 29 -0.15 -3.41 -12.09
CA LYS A 29 -1.33 -2.53 -12.18
C LYS A 29 -0.98 -1.16 -12.75
N MET A 30 0.13 -0.55 -12.30
CA MET A 30 0.62 0.72 -12.86
C MET A 30 0.97 0.58 -14.34
N LEU A 31 1.67 -0.50 -14.73
CA LEU A 31 1.95 -0.80 -16.14
C LEU A 31 0.66 -0.86 -16.96
N SER A 32 -0.31 -1.66 -16.52
CA SER A 32 -1.61 -1.75 -17.20
C SER A 32 -2.30 -0.39 -17.32
N LEU A 33 -2.27 0.41 -16.25
CA LEU A 33 -2.88 1.74 -16.23
C LEU A 33 -2.21 2.69 -17.25
N LEU A 34 -0.88 2.75 -17.26
CA LEU A 34 -0.12 3.59 -18.17
C LEU A 34 -0.31 3.16 -19.63
N THR A 35 -0.16 1.87 -19.93
CA THR A 35 -0.34 1.34 -21.29
C THR A 35 -1.76 1.62 -21.84
N ASN A 36 -2.79 1.49 -21.00
CA ASN A 36 -4.17 1.67 -21.43
C ASN A 36 -4.64 3.13 -21.48
N LYS A 37 -4.12 4.00 -20.61
CA LYS A 37 -4.62 5.38 -20.44
C LYS A 37 -3.65 6.46 -20.92
N ARG A 38 -2.35 6.14 -21.03
CA ARG A 38 -1.26 7.05 -21.38
C ARG A 38 -0.30 6.37 -22.36
N PRO A 39 -0.77 5.96 -23.56
CA PRO A 39 0.10 5.34 -24.57
C PRO A 39 1.17 6.30 -25.11
N ASP A 40 1.10 7.58 -24.75
CA ASP A 40 2.13 8.59 -25.04
C ASP A 40 3.37 8.46 -24.13
N ILE A 41 3.26 7.75 -23.00
CA ILE A 41 4.37 7.52 -22.07
C ILE A 41 5.16 6.28 -22.49
N GLU A 42 6.46 6.44 -22.63
CA GLU A 42 7.39 5.33 -22.89
C GLU A 42 7.79 4.65 -21.58
N ILE A 43 7.61 3.34 -21.49
CA ILE A 43 7.97 2.55 -20.31
C ILE A 43 9.25 1.78 -20.62
N LEU A 44 10.38 2.14 -19.98
CA LEU A 44 11.65 1.45 -20.19
C LEU A 44 11.71 0.11 -19.45
N GLY A 45 11.02 0.02 -18.33
CA GLY A 45 10.87 -1.19 -17.56
C GLY A 45 10.71 -0.94 -16.07
N PHE A 46 11.16 -1.89 -15.27
CA PHE A 46 10.99 -1.91 -13.84
C PHE A 46 12.30 -1.73 -13.09
N VAL A 47 12.22 -1.18 -11.89
CA VAL A 47 13.30 -1.21 -10.90
C VAL A 47 12.83 -2.02 -9.70
N ASP A 48 13.64 -2.93 -9.19
CA ASP A 48 13.28 -3.68 -7.97
C ASP A 48 14.51 -3.92 -7.08
N SER A 49 14.30 -3.94 -5.76
CA SER A 49 15.37 -4.20 -4.80
C SER A 49 15.74 -5.68 -4.71
N TYR A 50 14.82 -6.57 -5.09
CA TYR A 50 14.90 -8.01 -4.83
C TYR A 50 14.76 -8.87 -6.09
N LYS A 51 14.45 -8.27 -7.23
CA LYS A 51 14.21 -8.97 -8.50
C LYS A 51 15.08 -8.40 -9.61
N GLU A 52 15.48 -9.28 -10.52
CA GLU A 52 16.19 -8.96 -11.77
C GLU A 52 15.61 -9.82 -12.91
N GLY A 53 15.84 -9.45 -14.16
CA GLY A 53 15.39 -10.20 -15.32
C GLY A 53 14.21 -9.53 -16.03
N PHE A 54 13.07 -10.21 -16.11
CA PHE A 54 11.89 -9.71 -16.85
C PHE A 54 10.60 -9.80 -16.02
N PHE A 55 9.73 -8.79 -16.18
CA PHE A 55 8.38 -8.77 -15.63
C PHE A 55 7.42 -8.15 -16.66
N ASN A 56 6.39 -8.90 -17.08
CA ASN A 56 5.50 -8.52 -18.18
C ASN A 56 6.25 -8.07 -19.44
N GLU A 57 7.28 -8.82 -19.86
CA GLU A 57 8.12 -8.53 -21.04
C GLU A 57 9.08 -7.33 -20.91
N TYR A 58 8.98 -6.54 -19.83
CA TYR A 58 9.91 -5.45 -19.55
C TYR A 58 11.08 -5.91 -18.71
N THR A 59 12.26 -5.33 -18.94
CA THR A 59 13.44 -5.56 -18.11
C THR A 59 13.22 -5.06 -16.68
N VAL A 60 13.68 -5.83 -15.70
CA VAL A 60 13.74 -5.47 -14.28
C VAL A 60 15.19 -5.16 -13.94
N TYR A 61 15.49 -3.88 -13.73
CA TYR A 61 16.80 -3.38 -13.34
C TYR A 61 16.98 -3.43 -11.82
N SER A 62 18.17 -3.82 -11.37
CA SER A 62 18.54 -3.65 -9.96
C SER A 62 19.00 -2.23 -9.67
N LEU A 63 19.09 -1.91 -8.38
CA LEU A 63 19.52 -0.59 -7.91
C LEU A 63 20.94 -0.23 -8.33
N SER A 64 21.83 -1.22 -8.47
CA SER A 64 23.19 -1.01 -8.95
C SER A 64 23.20 -0.61 -10.42
N GLN A 65 22.31 -1.16 -11.24
CA GLN A 65 22.13 -0.80 -12.63
C GLN A 65 21.47 0.59 -12.76
N LEU A 66 20.47 0.90 -11.94
CA LEU A 66 19.84 2.22 -11.92
C LEU A 66 20.85 3.35 -11.68
N LYS A 67 21.84 3.12 -10.82
CA LYS A 67 22.90 4.10 -10.50
C LYS A 67 23.95 4.27 -11.60
N GLN A 68 23.95 3.41 -12.62
CA GLN A 68 24.85 3.54 -13.75
C GLN A 68 24.25 4.54 -14.75
N THR A 69 24.66 5.80 -14.62
CA THR A 69 24.16 6.94 -15.41
C THR A 69 24.31 6.79 -16.92
N ALA A 70 25.14 5.85 -17.40
CA ALA A 70 25.27 5.55 -18.83
C ALA A 70 24.05 4.79 -19.39
N LEU A 71 23.24 4.14 -18.54
CA LEU A 71 22.09 3.35 -18.97
C LEU A 71 20.81 4.17 -19.15
N PHE A 72 20.73 5.35 -18.52
CA PHE A 72 19.50 6.14 -18.48
C PHE A 72 19.80 7.63 -18.71
N SER A 73 19.00 8.30 -19.53
CA SER A 73 19.06 9.75 -19.65
C SER A 73 18.57 10.42 -18.36
N GLN A 74 19.00 11.66 -18.12
CA GLN A 74 18.55 12.44 -16.95
C GLN A 74 17.05 12.75 -16.97
N ASP A 75 16.40 12.62 -18.14
CA ASP A 75 14.98 12.93 -18.33
C ASP A 75 14.04 11.78 -17.94
N VAL A 76 14.59 10.60 -17.63
CA VAL A 76 13.82 9.44 -17.16
C VAL A 76 13.22 9.74 -15.79
N LYS A 77 11.95 9.38 -15.61
CA LYS A 77 11.21 9.56 -14.35
C LYS A 77 11.00 8.21 -13.68
N ILE A 78 10.97 8.18 -12.35
CA ILE A 78 10.70 6.96 -11.59
C ILE A 78 9.32 7.06 -10.97
N ILE A 79 8.42 6.13 -11.30
CA ILE A 79 7.12 5.99 -10.64
C ILE A 79 7.23 4.92 -9.56
N ILE A 80 6.99 5.26 -8.29
CA ILE A 80 7.09 4.27 -7.20
C ILE A 80 5.78 3.52 -6.99
N ALA A 81 5.70 2.28 -7.49
CA ALA A 81 4.56 1.40 -7.31
C ALA A 81 4.77 0.44 -6.11
N SER A 82 5.02 0.99 -4.92
CA SER A 82 5.27 0.23 -3.69
C SER A 82 4.46 0.76 -2.50
N HIS A 83 4.26 -0.07 -1.49
CA HIS A 83 3.70 0.36 -0.20
C HIS A 83 4.75 1.00 0.71
N HIS A 84 6.04 0.79 0.42
CA HIS A 84 7.18 1.42 1.08
C HIS A 84 7.69 2.65 0.32
N ALA A 85 6.79 3.37 -0.35
CA ALA A 85 7.19 4.47 -1.23
C ALA A 85 7.96 5.60 -0.50
N PRO A 86 7.57 6.02 0.72
CA PRO A 86 8.35 6.99 1.50
C PRO A 86 9.78 6.51 1.78
N GLU A 87 9.94 5.27 2.24
CA GLU A 87 11.24 4.69 2.56
C GLU A 87 12.12 4.57 1.32
N ILE A 88 11.56 4.11 0.19
CA ILE A 88 12.27 3.99 -1.09
C ILE A 88 12.77 5.37 -1.55
N CYS A 89 11.93 6.40 -1.49
CA CYS A 89 12.33 7.78 -1.81
C CYS A 89 13.53 8.25 -0.98
N HIS A 90 13.44 8.11 0.35
CA HIS A 90 14.43 8.70 1.24
C HIS A 90 15.72 7.88 1.37
N THR A 91 15.65 6.56 1.20
CA THR A 91 16.80 5.68 1.45
C THR A 91 17.44 5.18 0.15
N VAL A 92 16.62 4.78 -0.83
CA VAL A 92 17.11 4.10 -2.03
C VAL A 92 17.42 5.12 -3.12
N LEU A 93 16.50 6.04 -3.38
CA LEU A 93 16.57 6.95 -4.52
C LEU A 93 17.20 8.33 -4.18
N SER A 94 17.43 8.63 -2.91
CA SER A 94 18.00 9.90 -2.45
C SER A 94 19.37 10.25 -3.05
N SER A 95 20.10 9.25 -3.53
CA SER A 95 21.39 9.40 -4.21
C SER A 95 21.29 9.54 -5.74
N THR A 96 20.07 9.55 -6.29
CA THR A 96 19.83 9.62 -7.73
C THR A 96 19.45 11.04 -8.18
N SER A 97 19.63 11.34 -9.46
CA SER A 97 19.22 12.61 -10.05
C SER A 97 17.80 12.59 -10.62
N PHE A 98 17.16 11.42 -10.70
CA PHE A 98 15.85 11.26 -11.33
C PHE A 98 14.77 12.05 -10.63
N ASP A 99 13.76 12.47 -11.39
CA ASP A 99 12.51 12.95 -10.82
C ASP A 99 11.65 11.75 -10.41
N VAL A 100 11.11 11.80 -9.20
CA VAL A 100 10.37 10.71 -8.59
C VAL A 100 8.90 11.08 -8.45
N TYR A 101 8.04 10.20 -8.92
CA TYR A 101 6.60 10.34 -8.92
C TYR A 101 6.00 9.27 -8.02
N MET A 102 5.35 9.71 -6.95
CA MET A 102 4.67 8.85 -5.98
C MET A 102 3.17 8.86 -6.29
N PRO A 103 2.61 7.74 -6.80
CA PRO A 103 1.18 7.64 -6.98
C PRO A 103 0.52 7.65 -5.61
N ASP A 104 -0.62 8.35 -5.52
CA ASP A 104 -1.52 8.20 -4.38
C ASP A 104 -1.86 6.71 -4.21
N LEU A 105 -2.02 6.29 -2.95
CA LEU A 105 -2.25 4.90 -2.56
C LEU A 105 -3.37 4.25 -3.37
N PHE A 106 -4.36 5.03 -3.78
CA PHE A 106 -5.56 4.58 -4.50
C PHE A 106 -5.42 4.57 -6.02
N LEU A 107 -4.46 5.28 -6.60
CA LEU A 107 -4.28 5.32 -8.05
C LEU A 107 -3.92 3.93 -8.59
N VAL A 108 -3.06 3.21 -7.87
CA VAL A 108 -2.70 1.81 -8.22
C VAL A 108 -3.85 0.85 -7.90
N HIS A 109 -4.81 1.28 -7.08
CA HIS A 109 -6.03 0.54 -6.79
C HIS A 109 -7.20 0.93 -7.68
N GLU A 110 -7.07 1.87 -8.64
CA GLU A 110 -8.11 2.12 -9.65
C GLU A 110 -8.48 0.85 -10.44
N THR A 111 -7.60 -0.16 -10.44
CA THR A 111 -7.95 -1.54 -10.80
C THR A 111 -8.67 -2.24 -9.64
N ARG A 112 -9.70 -1.61 -9.05
CA ARG A 112 -10.46 -2.17 -7.92
C ARG A 112 -11.14 -3.47 -8.39
N ASP A 113 -10.44 -4.60 -8.27
CA ASP A 113 -11.04 -5.94 -8.34
C ASP A 113 -11.98 -6.17 -7.14
N PHE A 114 -11.88 -5.33 -6.10
CA PHE A 114 -13.00 -5.04 -5.22
C PHE A 114 -13.88 -3.99 -5.88
N SER A 115 -14.59 -4.36 -6.94
CA SER A 115 -15.66 -3.53 -7.51
C SER A 115 -16.77 -3.45 -6.47
N LEU A 116 -16.56 -2.67 -5.42
CA LEU A 116 -17.60 -2.33 -4.47
C LEU A 116 -18.64 -1.57 -5.29
N LYS A 117 -19.77 -2.23 -5.51
CA LYS A 117 -20.91 -1.71 -6.25
C LYS A 117 -21.68 -0.76 -5.35
N GLU A 118 -22.53 0.06 -5.95
CA GLU A 118 -23.49 0.89 -5.21
C GLU A 118 -24.34 0.05 -4.24
N SER A 119 -24.66 -1.19 -4.62
CA SER A 119 -25.34 -2.16 -3.73
C SER A 119 -24.52 -2.52 -2.48
N ASP A 120 -23.19 -2.53 -2.57
CA ASP A 120 -22.32 -2.81 -1.42
C ASP A 120 -22.29 -1.60 -0.48
N PHE A 121 -22.43 -0.37 -1.02
CA PHE A 121 -22.57 0.84 -0.21
C PHE A 121 -23.88 0.85 0.57
N GLU A 122 -25.00 0.50 -0.08
CA GLU A 122 -26.30 0.41 0.58
C GLU A 122 -26.30 -0.67 1.68
N TRP A 123 -25.75 -1.85 1.37
CA TRP A 123 -25.60 -2.92 2.36
C TRP A 123 -24.75 -2.47 3.55
N PHE A 124 -23.59 -1.86 3.29
CA PHE A 124 -22.70 -1.37 4.33
C PHE A 124 -23.36 -0.28 5.18
N SER A 125 -24.00 0.70 4.54
CA SER A 125 -24.67 1.84 5.20
C SER A 125 -25.84 1.37 6.08
N SER A 126 -26.61 0.38 5.62
CA SER A 126 -27.69 -0.21 6.42
C SER A 126 -27.14 -0.93 7.65
N GLY A 127 -26.06 -1.70 7.51
CA GLY A 127 -25.39 -2.37 8.62
C GLY A 127 -24.78 -1.40 9.64
N LEU A 128 -24.29 -0.23 9.19
CA LEU A 128 -23.71 0.78 10.08
C LEU A 128 -24.69 1.26 11.16
N ALA A 129 -25.96 1.45 10.81
CA ALA A 129 -26.98 1.89 11.75
C ALA A 129 -27.18 0.86 12.87
N ASP A 130 -27.07 -0.44 12.55
CA ASP A 130 -27.24 -1.52 13.51
C ASP A 130 -26.03 -1.68 14.44
N ILE A 131 -24.82 -1.41 13.96
CA ILE A 131 -23.59 -1.57 14.76
C ILE A 131 -23.17 -0.29 15.50
N SER A 132 -23.57 0.90 15.04
CA SER A 132 -23.21 2.18 15.68
C SER A 132 -23.56 2.24 17.18
N PRO A 133 -24.70 1.71 17.66
CA PRO A 133 -25.03 1.66 19.09
C PRO A 133 -24.09 0.79 19.95
N ILE A 134 -23.35 -0.15 19.35
CA ILE A 134 -22.38 -1.00 20.06
C ILE A 134 -21.18 -0.17 20.54
N PHE A 135 -20.85 0.88 19.80
CA PHE A 135 -19.75 1.77 20.14
C PHE A 135 -20.20 2.79 21.17
N HIS A 136 -19.53 2.84 22.32
CA HIS A 136 -19.91 3.75 23.42
C HIS A 136 -19.25 5.14 23.31
N ARG A 137 -18.14 5.25 22.56
CA ARG A 137 -17.41 6.50 22.39
C ARG A 137 -17.82 7.16 21.09
N ASP A 138 -18.09 8.46 21.13
CA ASP A 138 -18.45 9.23 19.92
C ASP A 138 -17.34 9.20 18.86
N ARG A 139 -16.08 9.10 19.30
CA ARG A 139 -14.91 8.87 18.42
C ARG A 139 -15.05 7.61 17.57
N ASP A 140 -15.43 6.49 18.18
CA ASP A 140 -15.48 5.21 17.48
C ASP A 140 -16.64 5.19 16.47
N LYS A 141 -17.76 5.82 16.84
CA LYS A 141 -18.90 6.07 15.93
C LYS A 141 -18.49 6.96 14.76
N ARG A 142 -17.77 8.06 15.02
CA ARG A 142 -17.27 8.95 13.96
C ARG A 142 -16.33 8.21 13.02
N PHE A 143 -15.41 7.41 13.54
CA PHE A 143 -14.52 6.60 12.70
C PHE A 143 -15.32 5.65 11.79
N LEU A 144 -16.33 4.98 12.36
CA LEU A 144 -17.21 4.07 11.62
C LEU A 144 -18.00 4.79 10.50
N GLU A 145 -18.51 5.99 10.78
CA GLU A 145 -19.23 6.83 9.83
C GLU A 145 -18.36 7.33 8.67
N LEU A 146 -17.04 7.40 8.84
CA LEU A 146 -16.11 7.81 7.79
C LEU A 146 -15.80 6.71 6.77
N LEU A 147 -15.96 5.43 7.16
CA LEU A 147 -15.58 4.30 6.31
C LEU A 147 -16.35 4.24 4.98
N PRO A 148 -17.69 4.45 4.91
CA PRO A 148 -18.40 4.45 3.64
C PRO A 148 -17.85 5.51 2.68
N ASP A 149 -17.73 6.76 3.15
CA ASP A 149 -17.25 7.85 2.31
C ASP A 149 -15.82 7.61 1.83
N PHE A 150 -14.96 7.07 2.72
CA PHE A 150 -13.59 6.67 2.42
C PHE A 150 -13.49 5.57 1.35
N PHE A 151 -14.32 4.53 1.46
CA PHE A 151 -14.25 3.39 0.54
C PHE A 151 -14.99 3.65 -0.77
N PHE A 152 -16.05 4.45 -0.79
CA PHE A 152 -16.97 4.50 -1.92
C PHE A 152 -16.94 5.79 -2.73
N THR A 153 -16.36 6.88 -2.21
CA THR A 153 -16.29 8.15 -2.94
C THR A 153 -14.85 8.68 -2.99
N ARG A 154 -14.47 9.30 -4.12
CA ARG A 154 -13.16 9.94 -4.24
C ARG A 154 -13.05 11.15 -3.32
N ASP A 155 -14.09 11.99 -3.28
CA ASP A 155 -14.13 13.17 -2.44
C ASP A 155 -14.16 12.78 -0.95
N GLY A 156 -14.88 11.71 -0.59
CA GLY A 156 -14.88 11.17 0.76
C GLY A 156 -13.54 10.56 1.16
N TYR A 157 -12.77 9.99 0.24
CA TYR A 157 -11.40 9.59 0.54
C TYR A 157 -10.53 10.79 0.94
N GLU A 158 -10.46 11.83 0.11
CA GLU A 158 -9.60 12.99 0.36
C GLU A 158 -9.99 13.71 1.66
N ASN A 159 -11.30 13.80 1.94
CA ASN A 159 -11.83 14.42 3.16
C ASN A 159 -11.64 13.54 4.41
N SER A 160 -11.91 12.23 4.31
CA SER A 160 -11.85 11.31 5.45
C SER A 160 -10.46 10.81 5.76
N MET A 161 -9.52 10.80 4.79
CA MET A 161 -8.18 10.25 5.00
C MET A 161 -7.39 11.06 6.03
N ASN A 162 -7.47 12.39 6.00
CA ASN A 162 -6.81 13.21 7.02
C ASN A 162 -7.37 12.93 8.42
N GLU A 163 -8.69 12.75 8.54
CA GLU A 163 -9.34 12.44 9.81
C GLU A 163 -9.00 11.01 10.29
N ILE A 164 -8.94 10.03 9.38
CA ILE A 164 -8.53 8.64 9.66
C ILE A 164 -7.05 8.54 10.05
N ILE A 165 -6.17 9.27 9.37
CA ILE A 165 -4.74 9.37 9.70
C ILE A 165 -4.61 10.01 11.08
N ASP A 166 -5.32 11.12 11.34
CA ASP A 166 -5.34 11.74 12.65
C ASP A 166 -5.84 10.78 13.73
N PHE A 167 -6.87 9.97 13.45
CA PHE A 167 -7.35 8.91 14.34
C PHE A 167 -6.28 7.85 14.64
N HIS A 168 -5.42 7.52 13.68
CA HIS A 168 -4.35 6.54 13.87
C HIS A 168 -3.09 7.15 14.52
N LEU A 169 -2.72 8.38 14.17
CA LEU A 169 -1.48 9.02 14.61
C LEU A 169 -1.61 9.70 15.97
N LYS A 170 -2.74 10.34 16.26
CA LYS A 170 -2.89 11.15 17.49
C LYS A 170 -3.19 10.32 18.72
N PHE A 171 -3.71 9.11 18.55
CA PHE A 171 -4.33 8.42 19.66
C PHE A 171 -3.41 7.45 20.39
N ASP A 172 -2.22 7.11 19.86
CA ASP A 172 -1.15 6.29 20.50
C ASP A 172 -1.62 5.00 21.23
N GLU A 173 -2.89 4.63 21.02
CA GLU A 173 -3.62 3.54 21.64
C GLU A 173 -3.69 2.46 20.57
N LEU A 174 -2.80 1.49 20.68
CA LEU A 174 -2.84 0.32 19.82
C LEU A 174 -4.05 -0.53 20.24
N TYR A 175 -4.57 -1.34 19.31
CA TYR A 175 -5.61 -2.33 19.59
C TYR A 175 -5.35 -3.15 20.88
N PHE A 176 -4.08 -3.37 21.19
CA PHE A 176 -3.62 -4.10 22.38
C PHE A 176 -3.84 -3.39 23.71
N ASP A 177 -4.08 -2.08 23.75
CA ASP A 177 -4.27 -1.32 24.98
C ASP A 177 -5.66 -1.51 25.58
N TYR A 178 -6.60 -1.99 24.77
CA TYR A 178 -7.97 -2.32 25.18
C TYR A 178 -8.12 -3.76 25.70
N ILE A 179 -7.07 -4.58 25.56
CA ILE A 179 -7.08 -5.98 25.96
C ILE A 179 -6.53 -6.11 27.37
N ASN A 180 -7.25 -6.82 28.25
CA ASN A 180 -6.68 -7.23 29.52
C ASN A 180 -5.57 -8.28 29.29
N LYS A 181 -4.32 -7.81 29.22
CA LYS A 181 -3.16 -8.63 28.83
C LYS A 181 -2.93 -9.85 29.73
N GLN A 182 -3.40 -9.81 30.98
CA GLN A 182 -3.17 -10.87 31.96
C GLN A 182 -4.09 -12.09 31.77
N THR A 183 -5.25 -11.89 31.13
CA THR A 183 -6.26 -12.94 30.94
C THR A 183 -6.01 -13.76 29.69
N ILE A 184 -5.28 -13.22 28.72
CA ILE A 184 -4.96 -13.93 27.48
C ILE A 184 -3.93 -15.02 27.80
N LYS A 185 -4.30 -16.27 27.55
CA LYS A 185 -3.41 -17.44 27.66
C LYS A 185 -3.11 -18.07 26.30
N VAL A 186 -4.07 -17.96 25.39
CA VAL A 186 -4.02 -18.52 24.05
C VAL A 186 -4.48 -17.45 23.07
N ALA A 187 -3.76 -17.33 21.95
CA ALA A 187 -4.13 -16.48 20.81
C ALA A 187 -4.16 -17.33 19.53
N ILE A 188 -5.01 -16.93 18.59
CA ILE A 188 -5.09 -17.52 17.25
C ILE A 188 -4.69 -16.43 16.26
N ASP A 189 -3.68 -16.70 15.44
CA ASP A 189 -3.23 -15.80 14.38
C ASP A 189 -3.68 -16.36 13.02
N GLY A 190 -4.82 -15.87 12.55
CA GLY A 190 -5.40 -16.27 11.26
C GLY A 190 -4.88 -15.38 10.13
N GLY A 191 -4.04 -15.93 9.27
CA GLY A 191 -3.28 -15.19 8.26
C GLY A 191 -1.88 -14.80 8.75
N MET A 192 -1.19 -15.76 9.39
CA MET A 192 0.11 -15.52 10.02
C MET A 192 1.17 -15.02 9.03
N GLU A 193 1.03 -15.33 7.74
CA GLU A 193 2.00 -15.02 6.68
C GLU A 193 3.43 -15.42 7.11
N ILE A 194 4.34 -14.44 7.27
CA ILE A 194 5.73 -14.65 7.72
C ILE A 194 5.92 -14.45 9.23
N GLY A 195 4.84 -14.27 10.00
CA GLY A 195 4.86 -14.19 11.46
C GLY A 195 5.23 -12.82 12.05
N ASN A 196 5.41 -11.78 11.24
CA ASN A 196 5.77 -10.44 11.74
C ASN A 196 4.76 -9.87 12.74
N THR A 197 3.46 -10.03 12.44
CA THR A 197 2.38 -9.61 13.34
C THR A 197 2.39 -10.42 14.63
N THR A 198 2.61 -11.72 14.54
CA THR A 198 2.74 -12.62 15.70
C THR A 198 3.89 -12.21 16.62
N LEU A 199 5.06 -11.90 16.05
CA LEU A 199 6.24 -11.49 16.81
C LEU A 199 6.00 -10.16 17.54
N ARG A 200 5.37 -9.19 16.86
CA ARG A 200 4.97 -7.93 17.50
C ARG A 200 3.95 -8.16 18.61
N PHE A 201 2.96 -9.05 18.39
CA PHE A 201 2.00 -9.42 19.42
C PHE A 201 2.69 -10.04 20.65
N LEU A 202 3.57 -11.01 20.46
CA LEU A 202 4.30 -11.67 21.55
C LEU A 202 5.18 -10.71 22.37
N HIS A 203 5.66 -9.63 21.77
CA HIS A 203 6.35 -8.56 22.50
C HIS A 203 5.44 -7.86 23.52
N HIS A 204 4.15 -7.70 23.20
CA HIS A 204 3.16 -7.08 24.11
C HIS A 204 2.50 -8.09 25.06
N PHE A 205 2.51 -9.39 24.73
CA PHE A 205 1.86 -10.46 25.48
C PHE A 205 2.84 -11.62 25.74
N PRO A 206 3.88 -11.41 26.56
CA PRO A 206 4.88 -12.44 26.82
C PRO A 206 4.26 -13.66 27.51
N GLY A 207 4.59 -14.85 27.02
CA GLY A 207 4.12 -16.13 27.59
C GLY A 207 2.74 -16.58 27.10
N VAL A 208 2.08 -15.86 26.20
CA VAL A 208 0.88 -16.34 25.51
C VAL A 208 1.25 -17.42 24.49
N GLN A 209 0.48 -18.51 24.49
CA GLN A 209 0.59 -19.53 23.44
C GLN A 209 -0.13 -19.04 22.19
N VAL A 210 0.54 -19.05 21.03
CA VAL A 210 -0.07 -18.65 19.76
C VAL A 210 -0.24 -19.85 18.84
N HIS A 211 -1.43 -20.00 18.27
CA HIS A 211 -1.72 -20.94 17.19
C HIS A 211 -1.86 -20.15 15.88
N GLY A 212 -0.87 -20.26 15.01
CA GLY A 212 -0.89 -19.64 13.69
C GLY A 212 -1.56 -20.52 12.65
N PHE A 213 -2.37 -19.92 11.78
CA PHE A 213 -2.92 -20.54 10.59
C PHE A 213 -2.57 -19.68 9.38
N GLU A 214 -1.96 -20.28 8.36
CA GLU A 214 -1.64 -19.61 7.10
C GLU A 214 -1.92 -20.58 5.93
N PRO A 215 -2.98 -20.35 5.16
CA PRO A 215 -3.35 -21.24 4.07
C PRO A 215 -2.38 -21.18 2.88
N TYR A 216 -1.64 -20.09 2.70
CA TYR A 216 -0.74 -19.90 1.57
C TYR A 216 0.69 -20.36 1.88
N SER A 217 0.91 -21.68 1.90
CA SER A 217 2.23 -22.29 2.20
C SER A 217 3.43 -21.77 1.38
N LEU A 218 3.20 -21.11 0.23
CA LEU A 218 4.24 -20.51 -0.62
C LEU A 218 4.96 -19.33 0.04
N SER A 219 4.31 -18.58 0.93
CA SER A 219 4.92 -17.47 1.67
C SER A 219 6.05 -17.95 2.59
N PHE A 220 5.94 -19.14 3.18
CA PHE A 220 7.01 -19.76 3.99
C PHE A 220 8.19 -20.28 3.18
N ARG A 221 8.00 -20.64 1.91
CA ARG A 221 9.05 -21.27 1.10
C ARG A 221 10.01 -20.28 0.45
N THR A 222 9.63 -19.01 0.38
CA THR A 222 10.32 -17.99 -0.41
C THR A 222 10.78 -16.79 0.41
N SER A 223 10.34 -16.66 1.67
CA SER A 223 10.81 -15.60 2.55
C SER A 223 12.17 -15.97 3.15
N PRO A 224 13.20 -15.10 3.06
CA PRO A 224 14.55 -15.37 3.55
C PRO A 224 14.70 -15.22 5.08
N TYR A 225 13.64 -15.48 5.85
CA TYR A 225 13.72 -15.60 7.30
C TYR A 225 13.98 -17.05 7.70
#